data_AF-A0A1T4YHB0-F1
#
_entry.id   AF-A0A1T4YHB0-F1
#
_cell.length_a   1.000
_cell.length_b   1.000
_cell.length_c   1.000
_cell.angle_alpha   90.00
_cell.angle_beta   90.00
_cell.angle_gamma   90.00
#
_symmetry.space_group_name_H-M   'P 1'
#
loop_
_entity.id
_entity.type
_entity.pdbx_description
1 polymer ?
#
loop_
_entity_poly.entity_id
_entity_poly.type
_entity_poly.pdbx_seq_one_letter_code
_entity_poly.pdbx_strand_id
1 'polypeptide(L)' 'MNRRMDSMIITLAILLLVNALWNALVWPRFYKRISKDPRARDASGKATTFLIVHAVLIGVSLLLAAVSLVVAIIALASA' A
#
# COMPACT_ATOMS: atom_id res chain seq x y z
N MET A 1 30.49 10.54 0.92
CA MET A 1 29.16 10.90 0.37
C MET A 1 28.99 12.42 0.40
N ASN A 2 28.25 13.02 -0.53
CA ASN A 2 28.04 14.47 -0.59
C ASN A 2 26.75 14.82 0.16
N ARG A 3 26.80 15.83 1.04
CA ARG A 3 25.67 16.32 1.87
C ARG A 3 24.34 16.52 1.11
N ARG A 4 24.40 16.89 -0.18
CA ARG A 4 23.21 17.01 -1.05
C ARG A 4 22.55 15.66 -1.37
N MET A 5 23.36 14.63 -1.61
CA MET A 5 22.90 13.26 -1.90
C MET A 5 22.25 12.65 -0.66
N ASP A 6 22.87 12.81 0.51
CA ASP A 6 22.35 12.29 1.78
C ASP A 6 20.97 12.90 2.09
N SER A 7 20.84 14.22 1.90
CA SER A 7 19.57 14.94 2.10
C SER A 7 18.47 14.45 1.14
N MET A 8 18.82 14.16 -0.12
CA MET A 8 17.90 13.61 -1.10
C MET A 8 17.44 12.19 -0.71
N ILE A 9 18.38 11.32 -0.32
CA ILE A 9 18.07 9.93 0.08
C ILE A 9 17.14 9.92 1.30
N ILE A 10 17.43 10.74 2.31
CA ILE A 10 16.57 10.87 3.50
C ILE A 10 15.17 11.33 3.10
N THR A 11 15.05 12.33 2.23
CA THR A 11 13.75 12.83 1.77
C THR A 11 12.96 11.74 1.05
N LEU A 12 13.60 11.01 0.14
CA LEU A 12 12.95 9.92 -0.59
C LEU A 12 12.55 8.76 0.33
N ALA A 13 13.40 8.41 1.31
CA ALA A 13 13.07 7.39 2.29
C ALA A 13 11.85 7.78 3.13
N ILE A 14 11.76 9.04 3.57
CA ILE A 14 10.59 9.56 4.29
C ILE A 14 9.33 9.44 3.43
N LEU A 15 9.38 9.82 2.15
CA LEU A 15 8.25 9.70 1.24
C LEU A 15 7.80 8.23 1.08
N LEU A 16 8.73 7.29 0.97
CA LEU A 16 8.43 5.86 0.90
C LEU A 16 7.79 5.35 2.19
N LEU A 17 8.25 5.79 3.37
CA LEU A 17 7.64 5.43 4.66
C LEU A 17 6.22 5.98 4.80
N VAL A 18 6.01 7.24 4.42
CA VAL A 18 4.67 7.86 4.45
C VAL A 18 3.73 7.14 3.48
N ASN A 19 4.20 6.79 2.28
CA ASN A 19 3.43 5.98 1.33
C ASN A 19 3.06 4.61 1.92
N ALA A 20 4.04 3.90 2.51
CA ALA A 20 3.81 2.60 3.12
C ALA A 20 2.75 2.68 4.24
N LEU A 21 2.88 3.68 5.12
CA LEU A 21 1.95 3.92 6.22
C LEU A 21 0.54 4.24 5.73
N TRP A 22 0.40 5.13 4.74
CA TRP A 22 -0.89 5.47 4.14
C TRP A 22 -1.60 4.23 3.61
N ASN A 23 -0.92 3.43 2.78
CA ASN A 23 -1.49 2.24 2.17
C ASN A 23 -1.90 1.21 3.24
N ALA A 24 -1.05 0.99 4.25
CA ALA A 24 -1.31 0.05 5.33
C ALA A 24 -2.51 0.46 6.21
N LEU A 25 -2.77 1.77 6.38
CA LEU A 25 -3.87 2.26 7.23
C LEU A 25 -5.20 2.40 6.48
N VAL A 26 -5.15 2.85 5.22
CA VAL A 26 -6.35 3.20 4.45
C VAL A 26 -6.97 1.97 3.80
N TRP A 27 -6.17 1.16 3.11
CA TRP A 27 -6.73 0.11 2.26
C TRP A 27 -7.42 -1.03 3.01
N PRO A 28 -6.94 -1.52 4.17
CA PRO A 28 -7.66 -2.55 4.92
C PRO A 28 -9.05 -2.09 5.38
N ARG A 29 -9.16 -0.81 5.80
CA ARG A 29 -10.44 -0.21 6.20
C ARG A 29 -11.38 -0.04 4.99
N PHE A 30 -10.82 0.37 3.85
CA PHE A 30 -11.58 0.50 2.61
C PHE A 30 -12.08 -0.86 2.11
N TYR A 31 -11.23 -1.89 2.14
CA TYR A 31 -11.60 -3.26 1.78
C TYR A 31 -12.77 -3.77 2.63
N LYS A 32 -12.76 -3.50 3.94
CA LYS A 32 -13.87 -3.85 4.84
C LYS A 32 -15.20 -3.20 4.46
N ARG A 33 -15.18 -2.03 3.82
CA ARG A 33 -16.38 -1.36 3.30
C ARG A 33 -16.82 -1.99 1.98
N ILE A 34 -15.89 -2.22 1.06
CA ILE A 34 -16.15 -2.85 -0.23
C ILE A 34 -16.75 -4.25 -0.05
N SER A 35 -16.21 -5.05 0.87
CA SER A 35 -16.69 -6.42 1.09
C SER A 35 -18.10 -6.49 1.65
N LYS A 36 -18.63 -5.38 2.17
CA LYS A 36 -20.01 -5.24 2.67
C LYS A 36 -20.94 -4.54 1.68
N ASP A 37 -20.43 -4.06 0.55
CA ASP A 37 -21.25 -3.43 -0.49
C ASP A 37 -22.21 -4.48 -1.08
N PRO A 38 -23.49 -4.14 -1.36
CA PRO A 38 -24.45 -5.07 -1.97
C PRO A 38 -23.96 -5.68 -3.29
N ARG A 39 -23.07 -5.00 -4.03
CA ARG A 39 -22.50 -5.50 -5.29
C ARG A 39 -21.39 -6.52 -5.10
N ALA A 40 -20.86 -6.68 -3.89
CA ALA A 40 -19.67 -7.49 -3.63
C ALA A 40 -19.91 -8.99 -3.80
N ARG A 41 -21.13 -9.45 -3.53
CA ARG A 41 -21.53 -10.85 -3.65
C ARG A 41 -22.84 -10.99 -4.41
N ASP A 42 -22.96 -12.06 -5.19
CA ASP A 42 -24.20 -12.39 -5.87
C ASP A 42 -25.22 -13.06 -4.92
N ALA A 43 -26.39 -13.41 -5.45
CA ALA A 43 -27.47 -14.05 -4.69
C ALA A 43 -27.07 -15.39 -4.05
N SER A 44 -26.08 -16.08 -4.62
CA SER A 44 -25.52 -17.33 -4.08
C SER A 44 -24.35 -17.08 -3.12
N GLY A 45 -24.02 -15.82 -2.84
CA GLY A 45 -22.93 -15.41 -1.95
C GLY A 45 -21.54 -15.47 -2.60
N LYS A 46 -21.42 -15.72 -3.91
CA LYS A 46 -20.11 -15.77 -4.60
C LYS A 46 -19.58 -14.36 -4.82
N ALA A 47 -18.25 -14.19 -4.73
CA ALA A 47 -17.60 -12.93 -5.03
C ALA A 47 -17.84 -12.53 -6.50
N THR A 48 -18.31 -11.31 -6.71
CA THR A 48 -18.47 -10.73 -8.05
C THR A 48 -17.16 -10.13 -8.55
N THR A 49 -17.11 -9.77 -9.84
CA THR A 49 -15.97 -9.02 -10.42
C THR A 49 -15.71 -7.71 -9.66
N PHE A 50 -16.74 -7.05 -9.13
CA PHE A 50 -16.58 -5.85 -8.31
C PHE A 50 -15.70 -6.11 -7.10
N LEU A 51 -15.97 -7.17 -6.33
CA LEU A 51 -15.14 -7.51 -5.16
C LEU A 51 -13.74 -7.96 -5.56
N ILE A 52 -13.63 -8.76 -6.63
CA ILE A 52 -12.34 -9.30 -7.09
C ILE A 52 -11.39 -8.18 -7.54
N VAL A 53 -11.85 -7.27 -8.40
CA VAL A 53 -11.01 -6.17 -8.90
C VAL A 53 -10.49 -5.31 -7.75
N HIS A 54 -11.36 -4.94 -6.81
CA HIS A 54 -10.94 -4.15 -5.66
C HIS A 54 -10.00 -4.91 -4.73
N ALA A 55 -10.23 -6.21 -4.52
CA ALA A 55 -9.33 -7.04 -3.72
C ALA A 55 -7.92 -7.09 -4.35
N VAL A 56 -7.83 -7.24 -5.67
CA VAL A 56 -6.55 -7.24 -6.41
C VAL A 56 -5.86 -5.88 -6.32
N LEU A 57 -6.56 -4.79 -6.60
CA LEU A 57 -6.01 -3.43 -6.54
C LEU A 57 -5.47 -3.09 -5.15
N ILE A 58 -6.23 -3.45 -4.10
CA ILE A 58 -5.82 -3.27 -2.71
C ILE A 58 -4.64 -4.17 -2.37
N GLY A 59 -4.66 -5.44 -2.79
CA GLY A 59 -3.58 -6.39 -2.56
C GLY A 59 -2.26 -5.91 -3.16
N VAL A 60 -2.27 -5.45 -4.41
CA VAL A 60 -1.10 -4.86 -5.08
C VAL A 60 -0.63 -3.60 -4.35
N SER A 61 -1.55 -2.73 -3.91
CA SER A 61 -1.20 -1.52 -3.17
C SER A 61 -0.51 -1.84 -1.83
N LEU A 62 -0.98 -2.87 -1.12
CA LEU A 62 -0.35 -3.34 0.12
C LEU A 62 1.01 -4.01 -0.12
N LEU A 63 1.15 -4.74 -1.23
CA LEU A 63 2.46 -5.28 -1.64
C LEU A 63 3.46 -4.16 -1.92
N LEU A 64 3.05 -3.13 -2.68
CA LEU A 64 3.88 -1.96 -2.93
C LEU A 64 4.22 -1.20 -1.65
N ALA A 65 3.31 -1.17 -0.67
CA ALA A 65 3.57 -0.61 0.65
C ALA A 65 4.67 -1.37 1.40
N ALA A 66 4.62 -2.71 1.38
CA ALA A 66 5.64 -3.56 1.98
C ALA A 66 7.01 -3.37 1.30
N VAL A 67 7.05 -3.33 -0.03
CA VAL A 67 8.27 -3.05 -0.78
C VAL A 67 8.79 -1.64 -0.46
N SER A 68 7.93 -0.64 -0.42
CA SER A 68 8.30 0.75 -0.07
C SER A 68 8.94 0.83 1.32
N LEU A 69 8.38 0.12 2.31
CA LEU A 69 8.93 0.05 3.66
C LEU A 69 10.33 -0.56 3.66
N VAL A 70 10.51 -1.72 3.00
CA VAL A 70 11.82 -2.39 2.92
C VAL A 70 12.86 -1.50 2.23
N VAL A 71 12.52 -0.90 1.10
CA VAL A 71 13.44 -0.02 0.36
C VAL A 71 13.80 1.21 1.19
N ALA A 72 12.85 1.81 1.91
CA ALA A 72 13.14 2.95 2.78
C ALA A 72 14.11 2.58 3.91
N ILE A 73 13.92 1.42 4.54
CA ILE A 73 14.83 0.92 5.59
C ILE A 73 16.24 0.69 5.03
N ILE A 74 16.35 0.04 3.88
CA ILE A 74 17.65 -0.18 3.21
C ILE A 74 18.32 1.16 2.87
N ALA A 75 17.55 2.12 2.34
CA ALA A 75 18.06 3.44 2.01
C ALA A 75 18.59 4.17 3.24
N LEU A 76 17.86 4.17 4.36
CA LEU A 76 18.28 4.81 5.61
C LEU A 76 19.48 4.11 6.26
N ALA A 77 19.58 2.79 6.16
CA ALA A 77 20.72 2.03 6.69
C ALA A 77 21.99 2.20 5.85
N SER A 78 21.84 2.58 4.58
CA SER A 78 22.94 2.76 3.61
C SER A 78 23.33 4.23 3.37
N ALA A 79 22.59 5.17 3.95
CA ALA A 79 22.76 6.62 3.80
C ALA A 79 23.79 7.22 4.77
#